data_AF-A0A0H4PB38-F1
#
_entry.id   AF-A0A0H4PB38-F1
#
_cell.length_a   1.000
_cell.length_b   1.000
_cell.length_c   1.000
_cell.angle_alpha   90.00
_cell.angle_beta   90.00
_cell.angle_gamma   90.00
#
_symmetry.space_group_name_H-M   'P 1'
#
loop_
_entity.id
_entity.type
_entity.pdbx_description
1 polymer ?
#
loop_
_entity_poly.entity_id
_entity_poly.type
_entity_poly.pdbx_seq_one_letter_code
_entity_poly.pdbx_strand_id
1 'polypeptide(L)'
;MGKKGNSLFAFALGAGLGATLGVLFAPDAGNNTRDKLSYRLAKYRTELEDLINELIDEKHLPDNIARSEGDKVITEAKSKAENLLNDVNKLIDQINNDNNKN
;
A
#
# COMPACT_ATOMS: atom_id res chain seq x y z
N MET A 1 6.11 2.94 -40.87
CA MET A 1 4.92 3.33 -40.06
C MET A 1 4.99 2.62 -38.72
N GLY A 2 5.34 3.29 -37.62
CA GLY A 2 5.46 2.64 -36.28
C GLY A 2 4.98 3.46 -35.08
N LYS A 3 4.63 4.74 -35.25
CA LYS A 3 4.32 5.65 -34.13
C LYS A 3 2.90 5.50 -33.52
N LYS A 4 1.95 4.89 -34.24
CA LYS A 4 0.56 4.73 -33.74
C LYS A 4 0.41 3.61 -32.70
N GLY A 5 1.10 2.48 -32.86
CA GLY A 5 1.01 1.35 -31.93
C GLY A 5 1.53 1.68 -30.54
N ASN A 6 2.73 2.26 -30.44
CA ASN A 6 3.32 2.63 -29.15
C ASN A 6 2.52 3.72 -28.40
N SER A 7 1.90 4.66 -29.12
CA SER A 7 1.12 5.73 -28.49
C SER A 7 -0.19 5.21 -27.87
N LEU A 8 -0.88 4.29 -28.56
CA LEU A 8 -2.09 3.65 -28.02
C LEU A 8 -1.78 2.79 -26.79
N PHE A 9 -0.64 2.07 -26.80
CA PHE A 9 -0.18 1.32 -25.64
C PHE A 9 0.16 2.23 -24.44
N ALA A 10 0.87 3.33 -24.67
CA ALA A 10 1.19 4.30 -23.61
C ALA A 10 -0.08 4.95 -23.04
N PHE A 11 -1.06 5.27 -23.89
CA PHE A 11 -2.36 5.80 -23.45
C PHE A 11 -3.16 4.75 -22.66
N ALA A 12 -3.23 3.50 -23.11
CA ALA A 12 -3.92 2.45 -22.39
C ALA A 12 -3.28 2.16 -21.02
N LEU A 13 -1.94 2.15 -20.95
CA LEU A 13 -1.20 2.04 -19.69
C LEU A 13 -1.49 3.23 -18.76
N GLY A 14 -1.41 4.47 -19.28
CA GLY A 14 -1.70 5.67 -18.50
C GLY A 14 -3.15 5.76 -18.03
N ALA A 15 -4.11 5.40 -18.89
CA ALA A 15 -5.53 5.36 -18.56
C ALA A 15 -5.84 4.26 -17.55
N GLY A 16 -5.21 3.08 -17.66
CA GLY A 16 -5.34 2.01 -16.66
C GLY A 16 -4.87 2.45 -15.28
N LEU A 17 -3.68 3.04 -15.20
CA LEU A 17 -3.15 3.60 -13.95
C LEU A 17 -4.06 4.73 -13.42
N GLY A 18 -4.47 5.67 -14.27
CA GLY A 18 -5.33 6.78 -13.89
C GLY A 18 -6.72 6.33 -13.40
N ALA A 19 -7.32 5.32 -14.05
CA ALA A 19 -8.59 4.75 -13.64
C ALA A 19 -8.46 3.98 -12.31
N THR A 20 -7.37 3.23 -12.10
CA THR A 20 -7.15 2.55 -10.81
C THR A 20 -7.02 3.54 -9.66
N LEU A 21 -6.27 4.62 -9.86
CA LEU A 21 -6.12 5.69 -8.87
C LEU A 21 -7.44 6.47 -8.69
N GLY A 22 -8.16 6.76 -9.77
CA GLY A 22 -9.45 7.44 -9.74
C GLY A 22 -10.54 6.64 -9.04
N VAL A 23 -10.57 5.31 -9.24
CA VAL A 23 -11.48 4.40 -8.51
C VAL A 23 -11.07 4.27 -7.05
N LEU A 24 -9.76 4.23 -6.75
CA LEU A 24 -9.26 4.20 -5.37
C LEU A 24 -9.58 5.51 -4.61
N PHE A 25 -9.57 6.64 -5.32
CA PHE A 25 -9.85 7.96 -4.75
C PHE A 25 -11.33 8.35 -4.77
N ALA A 26 -12.18 7.62 -5.51
CA ALA A 26 -13.61 7.87 -5.54
C ALA A 26 -14.27 7.26 -4.28
N PRO A 27 -14.71 8.05 -3.30
CA PRO A 27 -15.44 7.52 -2.16
C PRO A 27 -16.82 7.05 -2.62
N ASP A 28 -17.02 5.74 -2.64
CA ASP A 28 -18.34 5.14 -2.79
C ASP A 28 -19.22 5.48 -1.57
N ALA A 29 -20.55 5.56 -1.76
CA ALA A 29 -21.49 6.06 -0.75
C ALA A 29 -21.27 5.43 0.64
N GLY A 30 -20.83 6.27 1.58
CA GLY A 30 -20.00 5.89 2.73
C GLY A 30 -20.61 4.98 3.80
N ASN A 31 -21.86 4.53 3.72
CA ASN A 31 -22.42 3.62 4.73
C ASN A 31 -22.35 2.16 4.30
N ASN A 32 -22.92 1.82 3.14
CA ASN A 32 -23.02 0.44 2.67
C ASN A 32 -21.67 -0.16 2.24
N THR A 33 -20.76 0.70 1.77
CA THR A 33 -19.43 0.27 1.32
C THR A 33 -18.50 0.03 2.51
N ARG A 34 -18.62 0.81 3.59
CA ARG A 34 -17.84 0.58 4.83
C ARG A 34 -18.18 -0.75 5.48
N ASP A 35 -19.46 -1.12 5.53
CA ASP A 35 -19.88 -2.40 6.12
C ASP A 35 -19.37 -3.59 5.30
N LYS A 36 -19.51 -3.53 3.97
CA LYS A 36 -19.00 -4.58 3.06
C LYS A 36 -17.48 -4.69 3.09
N LEU A 37 -16.78 -3.55 3.18
CA LEU A 37 -15.33 -3.52 3.26
C LEU A 37 -14.84 -4.09 4.59
N SER A 38 -15.47 -3.69 5.70
CA SER A 38 -15.14 -4.20 7.04
C SER A 38 -15.32 -5.72 7.13
N TYR A 39 -16.40 -6.24 6.56
CA TYR A 39 -16.64 -7.69 6.49
C TYR A 39 -15.55 -8.43 5.69
N ARG A 40 -15.17 -7.89 4.52
CA ARG A 40 -14.12 -8.48 3.68
C ARG A 40 -12.75 -8.44 4.34
N LEU A 41 -12.40 -7.33 5.00
CA LEU A 41 -11.15 -7.23 5.74
C LEU A 41 -11.08 -8.20 6.91
N ALA A 42 -12.17 -8.37 7.68
CA ALA A 42 -12.23 -9.33 8.77
C ALA A 42 -11.99 -10.77 8.27
N LYS A 43 -12.55 -11.11 7.11
CA LYS A 43 -12.32 -12.41 6.47
C LYS A 43 -10.86 -12.60 6.05
N TYR A 44 -10.27 -11.62 5.35
CA TYR A 44 -8.87 -11.70 4.93
C TYR A 44 -7.91 -11.77 6.12
N ARG A 45 -8.19 -11.05 7.21
CA ARG A 45 -7.41 -11.14 8.44
C ARG A 45 -7.36 -12.58 8.96
N THR A 46 -8.51 -13.27 8.97
CA THR A 46 -8.60 -14.65 9.45
C THR A 46 -7.79 -15.59 8.56
N GLU A 47 -7.93 -15.47 7.23
CA GLU A 47 -7.14 -16.27 6.28
C GLU A 47 -5.62 -16.01 6.38
N LEU A 48 -5.23 -14.76 6.65
CA LEU A 48 -3.84 -14.39 6.89
C LEU A 48 -3.31 -14.96 8.21
N GLU A 49 -4.10 -14.94 9.28
CA GLU A 49 -3.72 -15.55 10.56
C GLU A 49 -3.51 -17.05 10.41
N ASP A 50 -4.40 -17.75 9.70
CA ASP A 50 -4.25 -19.18 9.43
C ASP A 50 -2.98 -19.47 8.63
N LEU A 51 -2.71 -18.70 7.57
CA LEU A 51 -1.50 -18.86 6.76
C LEU A 51 -0.22 -18.56 7.56
N ILE A 52 -0.24 -17.53 8.41
CA ILE A 52 0.89 -17.21 9.30
C ILE A 52 1.11 -18.33 10.31
N ASN A 53 0.05 -18.88 10.90
CA ASN A 53 0.16 -19.99 11.84
C ASN A 53 0.73 -21.24 11.16
N GLU A 54 0.30 -21.55 9.94
CA GLU A 54 0.84 -22.64 9.13
C GLU A 54 2.33 -22.42 8.82
N LEU A 55 2.72 -21.19 8.44
CA LEU A 55 4.12 -20.83 8.21
C LEU A 55 4.98 -20.90 9.48
N ILE A 56 4.44 -20.52 10.64
CA ILE A 56 5.15 -20.57 11.92
C ILE A 56 5.36 -22.02 12.37
N ASP A 57 4.34 -22.87 12.23
CA ASP A 57 4.45 -24.30 12.52
C ASP A 57 5.42 -25.02 11.56
N GLU A 58 5.53 -24.57 10.31
CA GLU A 58 6.46 -25.13 9.32
C GLU A 58 7.92 -24.64 9.48
N LYS A 59 8.18 -23.59 10.29
CA LYS A 59 9.51 -22.96 10.44
C LYS A 59 10.42 -23.57 11.51
N HIS A 60 10.45 -24.90 11.61
CA HIS A 60 11.54 -25.63 12.29
C HIS A 60 12.79 -25.78 11.39
N LEU A 61 13.31 -24.68 10.82
CA LEU A 61 14.54 -24.70 10.01
C LEU A 61 15.54 -23.61 10.44
N PRO A 62 16.83 -23.95 10.63
CA PRO A 62 17.76 -23.20 11.47
C PRO A 62 18.45 -22.01 10.77
N ASP A 63 18.77 -21.04 11.62
CA ASP A 63 19.32 -19.70 11.41
C ASP A 63 20.75 -19.71 10.83
N ASN A 64 21.02 -18.96 9.76
CA ASN A 64 22.38 -18.81 9.21
C ASN A 64 22.72 -17.41 8.67
N ILE A 65 23.58 -16.71 9.44
CA ILE A 65 24.77 -15.92 9.05
C ILE A 65 24.67 -15.00 7.81
N ALA A 66 23.66 -14.13 7.70
CA ALA A 66 23.58 -13.05 6.70
C ALA A 66 23.47 -11.63 7.30
N ARG A 67 23.81 -11.46 8.58
CA ARG A 67 23.38 -10.31 9.42
C ARG A 67 24.04 -8.97 9.13
N SER A 68 25.32 -8.93 8.70
CA SER A 68 26.06 -7.65 8.66
C SER A 68 25.67 -6.70 7.52
N GLU A 69 25.19 -7.21 6.38
CA GLU A 69 24.60 -6.37 5.33
C GLU A 69 23.13 -6.08 5.60
N GLY A 70 22.40 -7.05 6.18
CA GLY A 70 21.01 -6.89 6.59
C GLY A 70 20.81 -5.74 7.55
N ASP A 71 21.67 -5.59 8.56
CA ASP A 71 21.55 -4.51 9.55
C ASP A 71 21.66 -3.10 8.93
N LYS A 72 22.45 -2.93 7.86
CA LYS A 72 22.54 -1.67 7.11
C LYS A 72 21.27 -1.40 6.33
N VAL A 73 20.76 -2.39 5.61
CA VAL A 73 19.52 -2.28 4.81
C VAL A 73 18.32 -2.02 5.73
N ILE A 74 18.26 -2.68 6.89
CA ILE A 74 17.21 -2.46 7.91
C ILE A 74 17.27 -1.02 8.44
N THR A 75 18.47 -0.50 8.68
CA THR A 75 18.65 0.88 9.15
C THR A 75 18.21 1.91 8.11
N GLU A 76 18.57 1.70 6.84
CA GLU A 76 18.13 2.57 5.73
C GLU A 76 16.61 2.50 5.53
N ALA A 77 16.03 1.30 5.58
CA ALA A 77 14.60 1.10 5.47
C ALA A 77 13.84 1.81 6.61
N LYS A 78 14.35 1.72 7.84
CA LYS A 78 13.79 2.41 9.00
C LYS A 78 13.82 3.93 8.82
N SER A 79 14.95 4.49 8.40
CA SER A 79 15.10 5.93 8.14
C SER A 79 14.14 6.42 7.05
N LYS A 80 13.97 5.63 5.98
CA LYS A 80 13.04 5.98 4.89
C LYS A 80 11.58 5.91 5.32
N ALA A 81 11.24 4.97 6.20
CA ALA A 81 9.90 4.87 6.79
C ALA A 81 9.58 6.06 7.71
N GLU A 82 10.54 6.51 8.52
CA GLU A 82 10.38 7.69 9.38
C GLU A 82 10.15 8.97 8.56
N ASN A 83 10.88 9.14 7.45
CA ASN A 83 10.67 10.26 6.54
C ASN A 83 9.28 10.22 5.90
N LEU A 84 8.82 9.05 5.47
CA LEU A 84 7.50 8.89 4.87
C LEU A 84 6.37 9.20 5.87
N LEU A 85 6.51 8.77 7.12
CA LEU A 85 5.57 9.10 8.20
C LEU A 85 5.49 10.61 8.44
N ASN A 86 6.63 11.30 8.42
CA ASN A 86 6.68 12.75 8.56
C ASN A 86 5.96 13.46 7.41
N ASP A 87 6.15 13.00 6.17
CA ASP A 87 5.49 13.58 5.00
C ASP A 87 3.97 13.33 5.00
N VAL A 88 3.51 12.18 5.50
CA VAL A 88 2.09 11.91 5.72
C VAL A 88 1.52 12.84 6.79
N ASN A 89 2.21 13.05 7.92
CA ASN A 89 1.75 13.98 8.95
C ASN A 89 1.62 15.41 8.42
N LYS A 90 2.61 15.89 7.65
CA LYS A 90 2.52 17.20 6.98
C LYS A 90 1.33 17.30 6.03
N LEU A 91 1.04 16.23 5.28
CA LEU A 91 -0.09 16.21 4.36
C LEU A 91 -1.43 16.26 5.11
N ILE A 92 -1.54 15.53 6.23
CA ILE A 92 -2.72 15.57 7.11
C ILE A 92 -2.89 16.98 7.70
N ASP A 93 -1.80 17.59 8.17
CA ASP A 93 -1.82 18.95 8.73
C ASP A 93 -2.18 20.01 7.68
N GLN A 94 -1.71 19.86 6.44
CA GLN A 94 -2.10 20.72 5.33
C GLN A 94 -3.59 20.57 5.00
N ILE A 95 -4.10 19.34 4.88
CA ILE A 95 -5.52 19.07 4.66
C ILE A 95 -6.36 19.69 5.79
N ASN A 96 -5.94 19.55 7.04
CA ASN A 96 -6.67 20.09 8.19
C ASN A 96 -6.60 21.63 8.29
N ASN A 97 -5.47 22.26 7.94
CA ASN A 97 -5.34 23.72 7.93
C ASN A 97 -6.04 24.38 6.74
N ASP A 98 -6.03 23.77 5.56
CA ASP A 98 -6.76 24.26 4.38
C ASP A 98 -8.29 24.24 4.61
N ASN A 99 -8.77 23.35 5.50
CA ASN A 99 -10.16 23.34 5.97
C ASN A 99 -10.52 24.47 6.97
N ASN A 100 -9.56 25.11 7.63
CA ASN A 100 -9.81 26.15 8.64
C ASN A 100 -9.70 27.59 8.09
N LYS A 101 -9.67 27.72 6.75
CA LYS A 101 -9.56 29.01 6.05
C LYS A 101 -10.75 29.32 5.13
N ASN A 102 -11.80 28.51 5.17
CA ASN A 102 -13.09 28.74 4.49
C ASN A 102 -14.22 28.89 5.51
#